data_AF-A0A3M1ZU27-F1
#
_entry.id   AF-A0A3M1ZU27-F1
#
_cell.length_a   1.000
_cell.length_b   1.000
_cell.length_c   1.000
_cell.angle_alpha   90.00
_cell.angle_beta   90.00
_cell.angle_gamma   90.00
#
_symmetry.space_group_name_H-M   'P 1'
#
loop_
_entity.id
_entity.type
_entity.pdbx_description
1 polymer ?
#
loop_
_entity_poly.entity_id
_entity_poly.type
_entity_poly.pdbx_seq_one_letter_code
_entity_poly.pdbx_strand_id
1 'polypeptide(L)'
;MHNLCYTIDALSDSGKQAWRLQEDGSWRTCKYGESLKEGDKRITDVDEAEQWTGQRLKKTADGQLKLVGRPGKFDFWMRGIFAHAVPHRFHTPPIPQKNDLIGVVASLTPGIPWLVYLDTDGRFRALDTRSEPIIGNLDIAVRGEIASSSEYVGPDAACNEQSMNLLYAQFLGGWLEHLKTGQMGVFVPDPEKTKDIDSYLEALNAWQPR
;
A
#
# COMPACT_ATOMS: atom_id res chain seq x y z
N MET A 1 7.32 6.94 20.43
CA MET A 1 6.74 5.62 20.12
C MET A 1 6.47 5.59 18.64
N HIS A 2 6.85 4.53 17.92
CA HIS A 2 6.53 4.39 16.51
C HIS A 2 5.03 4.10 16.37
N ASN A 3 4.32 4.84 15.51
CA ASN A 3 2.89 4.62 15.26
C ASN A 3 2.61 3.37 14.41
N LEU A 4 3.65 2.88 13.75
CA LEU A 4 3.61 1.79 12.79
C LEU A 4 4.87 0.93 12.93
N CYS A 5 4.73 -0.37 12.75
CA CYS A 5 5.84 -1.26 12.42
C CYS A 5 5.43 -2.20 11.28
N TYR A 6 6.41 -2.86 10.67
CA TYR A 6 6.19 -3.82 9.61
C TYR A 6 6.56 -5.24 10.06
N THR A 7 5.83 -6.22 9.58
CA THR A 7 6.31 -7.61 9.47
C THR A 7 6.51 -7.97 8.01
N ILE A 8 7.27 -9.04 7.75
CA ILE A 8 7.44 -9.55 6.40
C ILE A 8 6.65 -10.86 6.25
N ASP A 9 5.66 -10.84 5.38
CA ASP A 9 4.89 -12.01 4.99
C ASP A 9 5.33 -12.47 3.60
N ALA A 10 5.75 -13.73 3.49
CA ALA A 10 6.02 -14.39 2.23
C ALA A 10 4.74 -15.07 1.74
N LEU A 11 4.24 -14.70 0.56
CA LEU A 11 3.01 -15.24 0.00
C LEU A 11 3.30 -16.17 -1.19
N SER A 12 2.67 -17.34 -1.20
CA SER A 12 2.71 -18.23 -2.38
C SER A 12 2.03 -17.60 -3.59
N ASP A 13 2.41 -18.01 -4.79
CA ASP A 13 1.79 -17.63 -6.06
C ASP A 13 0.26 -17.76 -6.09
N SER A 14 -0.27 -18.80 -5.43
CA SER A 14 -1.71 -19.05 -5.32
C SER A 14 -2.44 -18.19 -4.29
N GLY A 15 -1.71 -17.44 -3.46
CA GLY A 15 -2.25 -16.72 -2.29
C GLY A 15 -2.75 -17.61 -1.15
N LYS A 16 -2.70 -18.95 -1.30
CA LYS A 16 -3.29 -19.89 -0.32
C LYS A 16 -2.41 -20.16 0.89
N GLN A 17 -1.11 -19.95 0.79
CA GLN A 17 -0.16 -20.19 1.86
C GLN A 17 0.71 -18.95 2.08
N ALA A 18 0.87 -18.57 3.35
CA ALA A 18 1.74 -17.49 3.76
C ALA A 18 2.68 -17.95 4.89
N TRP A 19 3.84 -17.28 4.97
CA TRP A 19 4.80 -17.42 6.06
C TRP A 19 5.20 -16.06 6.58
N ARG A 20 5.49 -15.95 7.88
CA ARG A 20 5.97 -14.73 8.50
C ARG A 20 7.41 -14.90 8.98
N LEU A 21 8.23 -13.90 8.69
CA LEU A 21 9.61 -13.81 9.18
C LEU A 21 9.63 -13.65 10.70
N GLN A 22 10.45 -14.45 11.37
CA GLN A 22 10.64 -14.44 12.82
C GLN A 22 11.93 -13.70 13.20
N GLU A 23 12.05 -13.29 14.47
CA GLU A 23 13.22 -12.56 14.99
C GLU A 23 14.53 -13.33 14.81
N ASP A 24 14.48 -14.66 14.87
CA ASP A 24 15.63 -15.55 14.63
C ASP A 24 15.97 -15.76 13.15
N GLY A 25 15.22 -15.14 12.24
CA GLY A 25 15.37 -15.27 10.79
C GLY A 25 14.65 -16.47 10.17
N SER A 26 13.96 -17.28 10.96
CA SER A 26 13.13 -18.40 10.48
C SER A 26 11.79 -17.93 9.91
N TRP A 27 11.05 -18.86 9.29
CA TRP A 27 9.73 -18.59 8.72
C TRP A 27 8.67 -19.51 9.33
N ARG A 28 7.67 -18.93 10.00
CA ARG A 28 6.51 -19.68 10.48
C ARG A 28 5.35 -19.57 9.49
N THR A 29 4.51 -20.60 9.37
CA THR A 29 3.26 -20.46 8.62
C THR A 29 2.30 -19.49 9.30
N CYS A 30 1.58 -18.68 8.52
CA CYS A 30 0.61 -17.69 9.02
C CYS A 30 -0.58 -17.55 8.06
N LYS A 31 -1.61 -16.81 8.49
CA LYS A 31 -2.50 -16.13 7.55
C LYS A 31 -1.86 -14.80 7.14
N TYR A 32 -1.88 -14.49 5.86
CA TYR A 32 -1.36 -13.20 5.36
C TYR A 32 -2.05 -12.04 6.10
N GLY A 33 -1.26 -11.10 6.61
CA GLY A 33 -1.80 -9.91 7.28
C GLY A 33 -2.43 -10.19 8.65
N GLU A 34 -2.18 -11.36 9.27
CA GLU A 34 -2.67 -11.61 10.64
C GLU A 34 -1.97 -10.70 11.67
N SER A 35 -2.62 -10.46 12.81
CA SER A 35 -2.07 -9.67 13.93
C SER A 35 -0.69 -10.15 14.39
N LEU A 36 0.09 -9.23 14.96
CA LEU A 36 1.40 -9.51 15.55
C LEU A 36 1.32 -10.60 16.62
N LYS A 37 2.25 -11.55 16.56
CA LYS A 37 2.46 -12.56 17.61
C LYS A 37 3.85 -12.40 18.23
N GLU A 38 4.06 -13.07 19.36
CA GLU A 38 5.38 -13.21 19.96
C GLU A 38 6.33 -13.93 18.99
N GLY A 39 7.58 -13.45 18.89
CA GLY A 39 8.61 -13.98 17.97
C GLY A 39 8.53 -13.46 16.53
N ASP A 40 7.47 -12.72 16.15
CA ASP A 40 7.40 -12.06 14.83
C ASP A 40 8.47 -10.96 14.73
N LYS A 41 9.25 -10.95 13.63
CA LYS A 41 10.22 -9.88 13.40
C LYS A 41 9.50 -8.56 13.16
N ARG A 42 9.66 -7.62 14.09
CA ARG A 42 9.12 -6.26 13.99
C ARG A 42 10.18 -5.33 13.42
N ILE A 43 9.85 -4.70 12.29
CA ILE A 43 10.73 -3.76 11.59
C ILE A 43 10.11 -2.37 11.72
N THR A 44 10.79 -1.45 12.38
CA THR A 44 10.33 -0.05 12.54
C THR A 44 10.99 0.92 11.56
N ASP A 45 12.03 0.46 10.86
CA ASP A 45 12.72 1.21 9.81
C ASP A 45 12.13 0.84 8.45
N VAL A 46 11.63 1.84 7.71
CA VAL A 46 11.03 1.65 6.40
C VAL A 46 12.05 1.12 5.39
N ASP A 47 13.30 1.59 5.46
CA ASP A 47 14.35 1.20 4.52
C ASP A 47 14.70 -0.29 4.70
N GLU A 48 14.70 -0.79 5.94
CA GLU A 48 14.86 -2.22 6.23
C GLU A 48 13.66 -3.01 5.66
N ALA A 49 12.43 -2.54 5.84
CA ALA A 49 11.25 -3.23 5.32
C ALA A 49 11.20 -3.26 3.78
N GLU A 50 11.66 -2.19 3.11
CA GLU A 50 11.75 -2.11 1.65
C GLU A 50 12.78 -3.07 1.07
N GLN A 51 13.86 -3.37 1.80
CA GLN A 51 14.83 -4.37 1.37
C GLN A 51 14.21 -5.76 1.24
N TRP A 52 13.21 -6.09 2.07
CA TRP A 52 12.47 -7.34 2.01
C TRP A 52 11.37 -7.35 0.95
N THR A 53 10.74 -6.21 0.71
CA THR A 53 9.57 -6.14 -0.18
C THR A 53 9.95 -6.51 -1.62
N GLY A 54 9.16 -7.41 -2.21
CA GLY A 54 9.39 -7.92 -3.56
C GLY A 54 10.54 -8.92 -3.68
N GLN A 55 11.19 -9.32 -2.58
CA GLN A 55 12.19 -10.38 -2.61
C GLN A 55 11.54 -11.71 -2.95
N ARG A 56 12.18 -12.46 -3.84
CA ARG A 56 11.77 -13.82 -4.15
C ARG A 56 12.36 -14.80 -3.15
N LEU A 57 11.54 -15.74 -2.69
CA LEU A 57 11.94 -16.83 -1.82
C LEU A 57 11.73 -18.18 -2.50
N LYS A 58 12.50 -19.17 -2.03
CA LYS A 58 12.34 -20.57 -2.42
C LYS A 58 12.27 -21.44 -1.17
N LYS A 59 11.39 -22.44 -1.22
CA LYS A 59 11.35 -23.50 -0.21
C LYS A 59 12.63 -24.34 -0.25
N THR A 60 13.22 -24.56 0.91
CA THR A 60 14.33 -25.50 1.12
C THR A 60 13.79 -26.91 1.35
N ALA A 61 14.67 -27.92 1.36
CA ALA A 61 14.27 -29.33 1.50
C ALA A 61 13.61 -29.64 2.85
N ASP A 62 14.00 -28.91 3.89
CA ASP A 62 13.43 -28.93 5.25
C ASP A 62 12.16 -28.06 5.39
N GLY A 63 11.67 -27.47 4.29
CA GLY A 63 10.43 -26.71 4.27
C GLY A 63 10.53 -25.24 4.72
N GLN A 64 11.73 -24.76 5.08
CA GLN A 64 12.01 -23.35 5.36
C GLN A 64 12.02 -22.50 4.07
N LEU A 65 12.07 -21.18 4.22
CA LEU A 65 12.22 -20.26 3.10
C LEU A 65 13.61 -19.62 3.11
N LYS A 66 14.22 -19.53 1.92
CA LYS A 66 15.46 -18.77 1.72
C LYS A 66 15.30 -17.73 0.63
N LEU A 67 15.99 -16.61 0.80
CA LEU A 67 16.10 -15.57 -0.21
C LEU A 67 16.79 -16.10 -1.47
N VAL A 68 16.23 -15.74 -2.63
CA VAL A 68 16.83 -15.96 -3.95
C VAL A 68 17.29 -14.64 -4.56
N GLY A 69 16.72 -13.52 -4.09
CA GLY A 69 16.99 -12.16 -4.59
C GLY A 69 15.75 -11.54 -5.22
N ARG A 70 15.88 -10.31 -5.73
CA ARG A 70 14.78 -9.63 -6.43
C ARG A 70 14.58 -10.23 -7.82
N PRO A 71 13.33 -10.42 -8.27
CA PRO A 71 13.05 -10.89 -9.61
C PRO A 71 13.63 -9.91 -10.65
N GLY A 72 14.30 -10.44 -11.67
CA GLY A 72 14.75 -9.66 -12.82
C GLY A 72 13.59 -9.24 -13.72
N LYS A 73 13.85 -8.35 -14.70
CA LYS A 73 12.84 -7.87 -15.66
C LYS A 73 12.14 -9.01 -16.44
N PHE A 74 12.80 -10.17 -16.58
CA PHE A 74 12.28 -11.35 -17.29
C PHE A 74 11.56 -12.35 -16.36
N ASP A 75 11.57 -12.12 -15.05
CA ASP A 75 10.96 -13.03 -14.06
C ASP A 75 9.45 -12.77 -13.85
N PHE A 76 8.86 -11.83 -14.58
CA PHE A 76 7.43 -11.48 -14.51
C PHE A 76 6.48 -12.68 -14.75
N TRP A 77 6.97 -13.72 -15.44
CA TRP A 77 6.23 -14.96 -15.71
C TRP A 77 6.47 -16.06 -14.67
N MET A 78 7.39 -15.84 -13.74
CA MET A 78 7.76 -16.85 -12.76
C MET A 78 6.84 -16.82 -11.56
N ARG A 79 5.98 -17.84 -11.48
CA ARG A 79 5.32 -18.23 -10.24
C ARG A 79 6.38 -18.39 -9.14
N GLY A 80 6.08 -17.85 -7.96
CA GLY A 80 7.05 -17.78 -6.88
C GLY A 80 6.42 -17.42 -5.56
N ILE A 81 7.23 -17.53 -4.51
CA ILE A 81 6.92 -17.01 -3.19
C ILE A 81 7.60 -15.65 -3.10
N PHE A 82 6.86 -14.60 -2.75
CA PHE A 82 7.38 -13.24 -2.66
C PHE A 82 7.15 -12.67 -1.27
N ALA A 83 8.12 -11.92 -0.77
CA ALA A 83 8.00 -11.19 0.48
C ALA A 83 7.24 -9.87 0.27
N HIS A 84 6.36 -9.58 1.22
CA HIS A 84 5.54 -8.38 1.30
C HIS A 84 5.70 -7.80 2.69
N ALA A 85 5.96 -6.50 2.80
CA ALA A 85 5.81 -5.82 4.07
C ALA A 85 4.34 -5.63 4.41
N VAL A 86 3.99 -5.97 5.65
CA VAL A 86 2.65 -5.81 6.22
C VAL A 86 2.74 -4.78 7.35
N PRO A 87 2.07 -3.62 7.24
CA PRO A 87 2.03 -2.60 8.26
C PRO A 87 1.10 -3.01 9.41
N HIS A 88 1.57 -2.81 10.64
CA HIS A 88 0.83 -2.97 11.88
C HIS A 88 0.78 -1.64 12.60
N ARG A 89 -0.43 -1.13 12.83
CA ARG A 89 -0.67 0.17 13.47
C ARG A 89 -0.96 -0.03 14.95
N PHE A 90 -0.48 0.89 15.76
CA PHE A 90 -0.79 0.93 17.19
C PHE A 90 -1.85 1.99 17.55
N HIS A 91 -2.20 2.85 16.59
CA HIS A 91 -3.19 3.91 16.75
C HIS A 91 -4.06 4.01 15.50
N THR A 92 -5.28 4.49 15.68
CA THR A 92 -6.16 4.84 14.56
C THR A 92 -5.50 5.96 13.74
N PRO A 93 -5.26 5.74 12.45
CA PRO A 93 -4.67 6.77 11.61
C PRO A 93 -5.71 7.87 11.32
N PRO A 94 -5.27 9.07 10.93
CA PRO A 94 -6.19 10.13 10.56
C PRO A 94 -7.00 9.73 9.31
N ILE A 95 -8.17 10.34 9.17
CA ILE A 95 -8.94 10.27 7.94
C ILE A 95 -8.27 11.21 6.92
N PRO A 96 -7.97 10.74 5.70
CA PRO A 96 -7.44 11.61 4.64
C PRO A 96 -8.35 12.80 4.39
N GLN A 97 -7.78 13.99 4.23
CA GLN A 97 -8.57 15.22 4.08
C GLN A 97 -8.78 15.57 2.61
N LYS A 98 -10.03 15.84 2.22
CA LYS A 98 -10.37 16.23 0.83
C LYS A 98 -9.62 17.48 0.37
N ASN A 99 -9.44 18.46 1.25
CA ASN A 99 -8.72 19.69 0.92
C ASN A 99 -7.24 19.41 0.57
N ASP A 100 -6.62 18.42 1.21
CA ASP A 100 -5.24 18.02 0.90
C ASP A 100 -5.17 17.39 -0.50
N LEU A 101 -6.15 16.55 -0.87
CA LEU A 101 -6.26 16.01 -2.23
C LEU A 101 -6.36 17.13 -3.27
N ILE A 102 -7.28 18.08 -3.06
CA ILE A 102 -7.47 19.22 -3.97
C ILE A 102 -6.17 20.02 -4.09
N GLY A 103 -5.51 20.32 -2.96
CA GLY A 103 -4.24 21.04 -2.94
C GLY A 103 -3.14 20.31 -3.69
N VAL A 104 -3.02 18.98 -3.51
CA VAL A 104 -2.08 18.15 -4.25
C VAL A 104 -2.38 18.23 -5.75
N VAL A 105 -3.60 17.93 -6.18
CA VAL A 105 -3.99 17.94 -7.61
C VAL A 105 -3.74 19.30 -8.25
N ALA A 106 -4.09 20.40 -7.56
CA ALA A 106 -3.89 21.76 -8.05
C ALA A 106 -2.41 22.10 -8.28
N SER A 107 -1.52 21.53 -7.47
CA SER A 107 -0.06 21.78 -7.57
C SER A 107 0.63 21.03 -8.70
N LEU A 108 -0.03 20.04 -9.30
CA LEU A 108 0.55 19.17 -10.33
C LEU A 108 0.62 19.88 -11.68
N THR A 109 1.74 19.73 -12.36
CA THR A 109 1.93 20.28 -13.72
C THR A 109 1.45 19.28 -14.78
N PRO A 110 0.51 19.64 -15.67
CA PRO A 110 0.11 18.80 -16.81
C PRO A 110 1.30 18.44 -17.72
N GLY A 111 1.22 17.29 -18.39
CA GLY A 111 2.27 16.72 -19.23
C GLY A 111 3.30 15.87 -18.48
N ILE A 112 3.23 15.82 -17.15
CA ILE A 112 4.03 14.92 -16.31
C ILE A 112 3.13 13.75 -15.86
N PRO A 113 3.59 12.49 -15.92
CA PRO A 113 2.82 11.33 -15.50
C PRO A 113 2.85 11.18 -13.98
N TRP A 114 1.96 11.92 -13.31
CA TRP A 114 1.83 11.93 -11.86
C TRP A 114 1.04 10.71 -11.37
N LEU A 115 1.53 10.11 -10.28
CA LEU A 115 0.74 9.22 -9.44
C LEU A 115 0.32 9.98 -8.20
N VAL A 116 -0.99 10.20 -8.01
CA VAL A 116 -1.54 10.65 -6.71
C VAL A 116 -1.74 9.42 -5.84
N TYR A 117 -1.35 9.51 -4.57
CA TYR A 117 -1.43 8.40 -3.63
C TYR A 117 -1.67 8.88 -2.20
N LEU A 118 -2.06 7.95 -1.31
CA LEU A 118 -2.02 8.14 0.13
C LEU A 118 -0.77 7.50 0.70
N ASP A 119 -0.04 8.24 1.52
CA ASP A 119 1.06 7.69 2.29
C ASP A 119 0.56 6.78 3.45
N THR A 120 1.48 6.12 4.14
CA THR A 120 1.12 5.30 5.31
C THR A 120 0.58 6.11 6.50
N ASP A 121 0.63 7.44 6.47
CA ASP A 121 -0.04 8.28 7.47
C ASP A 121 -1.44 8.74 6.99
N GLY A 122 -1.88 8.32 5.80
CA GLY A 122 -3.15 8.75 5.23
C GLY A 122 -3.11 10.17 4.66
N ARG A 123 -1.93 10.69 4.31
CA ARG A 123 -1.80 12.01 3.68
C ARG A 123 -1.71 11.87 2.16
N PHE A 124 -2.33 12.81 1.45
CA PHE A 124 -2.21 12.87 0.00
C PHE A 124 -0.81 13.32 -0.41
N ARG A 125 -0.24 12.59 -1.37
CA ARG A 125 1.06 12.82 -1.97
C ARG A 125 0.96 12.62 -3.48
N ALA A 126 1.98 13.09 -4.19
CA ALA A 126 2.15 12.77 -5.60
C ALA A 126 3.62 12.53 -5.92
N LEU A 127 3.87 11.63 -6.88
CA LEU A 127 5.22 11.38 -7.40
C LEU A 127 5.24 11.36 -8.93
N ASP A 128 6.37 11.75 -9.49
CA ASP A 128 6.64 11.66 -10.93
C ASP A 128 7.11 10.24 -11.25
N THR A 129 6.28 9.49 -11.96
CA THR A 129 6.55 8.08 -12.26
C THR A 129 7.71 7.86 -13.24
N ARG A 130 8.29 8.94 -13.79
CA ARG A 130 9.52 8.88 -14.60
C ARG A 130 10.78 8.74 -13.74
N SER A 131 10.75 9.27 -12.52
CA SER A 131 11.92 9.32 -11.62
C SER A 131 11.78 8.41 -10.41
N GLU A 132 10.55 8.11 -10.00
CA GLU A 132 10.25 7.42 -8.74
C GLU A 132 9.62 6.05 -9.01
N PRO A 133 10.12 4.95 -8.41
CA PRO A 133 9.51 3.64 -8.56
C PRO A 133 8.19 3.53 -7.77
N ILE A 134 7.20 2.88 -8.39
CA ILE A 134 5.92 2.56 -7.73
C ILE A 134 6.00 1.21 -7.00
N ILE A 135 6.66 0.21 -7.63
CA ILE A 135 6.72 -1.15 -7.11
C ILE A 135 7.76 -1.22 -5.99
N GLY A 136 7.32 -1.68 -4.81
CA GLY A 136 8.18 -1.86 -3.64
C GLY A 136 8.38 -0.60 -2.80
N ASN A 137 7.78 0.52 -3.19
CA ASN A 137 7.76 1.75 -2.42
C ASN A 137 6.75 1.63 -1.27
N LEU A 138 7.25 1.57 -0.03
CA LEU A 138 6.42 1.40 1.16
C LEU A 138 5.85 2.71 1.70
N ASP A 139 6.15 3.84 1.07
CA ASP A 139 5.39 5.06 1.31
C ASP A 139 3.98 4.95 0.73
N ILE A 140 3.79 4.22 -0.37
CA ILE A 140 2.51 4.13 -1.09
C ILE A 140 1.56 3.14 -0.42
N ALA A 141 0.65 3.61 0.43
CA ALA A 141 -0.39 2.77 1.02
C ALA A 141 -1.54 2.51 0.02
N VAL A 142 -2.03 3.57 -0.62
CA VAL A 142 -3.13 3.52 -1.61
C VAL A 142 -2.76 4.36 -2.80
N ARG A 143 -2.99 3.87 -4.02
CA ARG A 143 -2.61 4.56 -5.26
C ARG A 143 -3.77 4.70 -6.22
N GLY A 144 -3.85 5.87 -6.86
CA GLY A 144 -4.76 6.14 -7.96
C GLY A 144 -4.22 5.67 -9.32
N GLU A 145 -4.85 6.17 -10.37
CA GLU A 145 -4.35 6.08 -11.74
C GLU A 145 -3.20 7.06 -11.99
N ILE A 146 -2.36 6.75 -12.98
CA ILE A 146 -1.35 7.70 -13.45
C ILE A 146 -2.02 8.69 -14.41
N ALA A 147 -1.92 9.98 -14.11
CA ALA A 147 -2.55 11.03 -14.88
C ALA A 147 -1.55 12.09 -15.33
N SER A 148 -1.74 12.62 -16.55
CA SER A 148 -0.90 13.68 -17.11
C SER A 148 -1.68 14.77 -17.85
N SER A 149 -2.95 14.53 -18.22
CA SER A 149 -3.78 15.52 -18.90
C SER A 149 -4.25 16.60 -17.92
N SER A 150 -4.39 17.83 -18.42
CA SER A 150 -4.97 18.96 -17.66
C SER A 150 -6.42 18.73 -17.22
N GLU A 151 -7.10 17.72 -17.76
CA GLU A 151 -8.43 17.29 -17.33
C GLU A 151 -8.42 16.60 -15.95
N TYR A 152 -7.26 16.07 -15.53
CA TYR A 152 -7.12 15.28 -14.29
C TYR A 152 -6.12 15.87 -13.30
N VAL A 153 -5.18 16.70 -13.76
CA VAL A 153 -4.16 17.34 -12.93
C VAL A 153 -4.06 18.83 -13.20
N GLY A 154 -3.63 19.59 -12.18
CA GLY A 154 -3.49 21.05 -12.25
C GLY A 154 -4.71 21.82 -11.73
N PRO A 155 -4.63 23.17 -11.74
CA PRO A 155 -5.63 24.02 -11.09
C PRO A 155 -7.06 23.83 -11.61
N ASP A 156 -7.22 23.68 -12.92
CA ASP A 156 -8.55 23.54 -13.54
C ASP A 156 -9.21 22.21 -13.16
N ALA A 157 -8.44 21.11 -13.14
CA ALA A 157 -8.93 19.81 -12.69
C ALA A 157 -9.35 19.83 -11.21
N ALA A 158 -8.58 20.52 -10.36
CA ALA A 158 -8.87 20.67 -8.93
C ALA A 158 -10.17 21.47 -8.66
N CYS A 159 -10.55 22.37 -9.58
CA CYS A 159 -11.80 23.11 -9.52
C CYS A 159 -13.03 22.28 -9.95
N ASN A 160 -12.84 21.10 -10.57
CA ASN A 160 -13.94 20.22 -10.92
C ASN A 160 -14.44 19.45 -9.69
N GLU A 161 -15.44 20.01 -9.02
CA GLU A 161 -15.99 19.45 -7.79
C GLU A 161 -16.49 18.01 -7.94
N GLN A 162 -17.14 17.68 -9.05
CA GLN A 162 -17.66 16.33 -9.29
C GLN A 162 -16.53 15.31 -9.37
N SER A 163 -15.49 15.60 -10.16
CA SER A 163 -14.32 14.75 -10.29
C SER A 163 -13.56 14.61 -8.97
N MET A 164 -13.39 15.71 -8.22
CA MET A 164 -12.70 15.67 -6.93
C MET A 164 -13.49 14.92 -5.86
N ASN A 165 -14.83 15.00 -5.88
CA ASN A 165 -15.68 14.19 -5.00
C ASN A 165 -15.55 12.70 -5.27
N LEU A 166 -15.61 12.30 -6.55
CA LEU A 166 -15.45 10.91 -6.95
C LEU A 166 -14.06 10.38 -6.58
N LEU A 167 -13.01 11.12 -6.93
CA LEU A 167 -11.63 10.73 -6.64
C LEU A 167 -11.38 10.61 -5.14
N TYR A 168 -11.92 11.53 -4.34
CA TYR A 168 -11.83 11.45 -2.89
C TYR A 168 -12.53 10.21 -2.34
N ALA A 169 -13.75 9.91 -2.79
CA ALA A 169 -14.48 8.71 -2.38
C ALA A 169 -13.71 7.42 -2.74
N GLN A 170 -13.12 7.38 -3.95
CA GLN A 170 -12.24 6.30 -4.39
C GLN A 170 -11.05 6.11 -3.43
N PHE A 171 -10.35 7.19 -3.07
CA PHE A 171 -9.24 7.11 -2.10
C PHE A 171 -9.67 6.67 -0.71
N LEU A 172 -10.83 7.10 -0.22
CA LEU A 172 -11.38 6.60 1.05
C LEU A 172 -11.67 5.09 0.99
N GLY A 173 -12.19 4.61 -0.14
CA GLY A 173 -12.41 3.19 -0.37
C GLY A 173 -11.11 2.38 -0.37
N GLY A 174 -10.10 2.85 -1.08
CA GLY A 174 -8.77 2.22 -1.06
C GLY A 174 -8.12 2.27 0.32
N TRP A 175 -8.29 3.37 1.06
CA TRP A 175 -7.78 3.52 2.43
C TRP A 175 -8.41 2.53 3.39
N LEU A 176 -9.73 2.37 3.34
CA LEU A 176 -10.43 1.39 4.16
C LEU A 176 -9.96 -0.04 3.86
N GLU A 177 -9.70 -0.37 2.59
CA GLU A 177 -9.18 -1.68 2.20
C GLU A 177 -7.75 -1.91 2.71
N HIS A 178 -6.87 -0.90 2.57
CA HIS A 178 -5.53 -0.92 3.16
C HIS A 178 -5.59 -1.20 4.68
N LEU A 179 -6.45 -0.48 5.42
CA LEU A 179 -6.58 -0.65 6.87
C LEU A 179 -7.15 -2.01 7.28
N LYS A 180 -8.02 -2.61 6.47
CA LYS A 180 -8.61 -3.93 6.77
C LYS A 180 -7.67 -5.09 6.48
N THR A 181 -6.79 -4.95 5.49
CA THR A 181 -5.99 -6.04 4.95
C THR A 181 -4.50 -5.95 5.27
N GLY A 182 -4.00 -4.75 5.60
CA GLY A 182 -2.57 -4.49 5.70
C GLY A 182 -1.84 -4.58 4.35
N GLN A 183 -2.55 -4.52 3.21
CA GLN A 183 -1.90 -4.50 1.90
C GLN A 183 -1.32 -3.12 1.59
N MET A 184 -0.15 -3.10 0.98
CA MET A 184 0.50 -1.87 0.47
C MET A 184 0.22 -1.70 -1.02
N GLY A 185 0.22 -0.45 -1.50
CA GLY A 185 -0.02 -0.13 -2.92
C GLY A 185 -1.43 -0.49 -3.40
N VAL A 186 -2.43 -0.47 -2.51
CA VAL A 186 -3.83 -0.81 -2.83
C VAL A 186 -4.33 0.13 -3.91
N PHE A 187 -4.90 -0.43 -4.98
CA PHE A 187 -5.49 0.40 -6.03
C PHE A 187 -6.82 0.97 -5.56
N VAL A 188 -7.11 2.23 -5.90
CA VAL A 188 -8.44 2.78 -5.68
C VAL A 188 -9.50 1.95 -6.41
N PRO A 189 -10.72 1.80 -5.86
CA PRO A 189 -11.78 1.06 -6.52
C PRO A 189 -12.22 1.76 -7.81
N ASP A 190 -12.73 0.98 -8.75
CA ASP A 190 -13.38 1.52 -9.95
C ASP A 190 -14.56 2.44 -9.56
N PRO A 191 -14.87 3.48 -10.36
CA PRO A 191 -15.98 4.39 -10.08
C PRO A 191 -17.30 3.67 -9.78
N GLU A 192 -17.61 2.56 -10.47
CA GLU A 192 -18.86 1.82 -10.31
C GLU A 192 -18.93 1.02 -9.00
N LYS A 193 -17.78 0.76 -8.37
CA LYS A 193 -17.66 0.07 -7.07
C LYS A 193 -17.51 1.04 -5.90
N THR A 194 -17.41 2.34 -6.19
CA THR A 194 -17.19 3.39 -5.21
C THR A 194 -18.49 3.68 -4.48
N LYS A 195 -18.45 3.62 -3.15
CA LYS A 195 -19.58 4.02 -2.30
C LYS A 195 -19.59 5.53 -2.10
N ASP A 196 -20.67 6.05 -1.52
CA ASP A 196 -20.71 7.44 -1.09
C ASP A 196 -19.69 7.73 0.03
N ILE A 197 -19.32 9.01 0.15
CA ILE A 197 -18.30 9.48 1.09
C ILE A 197 -18.70 9.18 2.53
N ASP A 198 -19.96 9.42 2.91
CA ASP A 198 -20.43 9.28 4.29
C ASP A 198 -20.34 7.82 4.76
N SER A 199 -20.71 6.87 3.90
CA SER A 199 -20.53 5.43 4.16
C SER A 199 -19.07 5.06 4.44
N TYR A 200 -18.11 5.64 3.71
CA TYR A 200 -16.69 5.39 3.97
C TYR A 200 -16.23 6.04 5.26
N LEU A 201 -16.66 7.28 5.54
CA LEU A 201 -16.31 7.98 6.77
C LEU A 201 -16.83 7.24 8.00
N GLU A 202 -18.07 6.74 7.97
CA GLU A 202 -18.62 5.92 9.05
C GLU A 202 -17.76 4.67 9.29
N ALA A 203 -17.43 3.94 8.22
CA ALA A 203 -16.62 2.73 8.32
C ALA A 203 -15.18 2.99 8.81
N LEU A 204 -14.58 4.11 8.41
CA LEU A 204 -13.25 4.53 8.85
C LEU A 204 -13.24 4.96 10.32
N ASN A 205 -14.26 5.70 10.76
CA ASN A 205 -14.40 6.09 12.17
C ASN A 205 -14.63 4.88 13.09
N ALA A 206 -15.32 3.85 12.60
CA ALA A 206 -15.55 2.61 13.34
C ALA A 206 -14.33 1.66 13.34
N TRP A 207 -13.32 1.90 12.51
CA TRP A 207 -12.16 1.02 12.40
C TRP A 207 -11.23 1.15 13.62
N GLN A 208 -10.67 0.03 14.04
CA GLN A 208 -9.70 -0.06 15.14
C GLN A 208 -8.48 -0.89 14.69
N PRO A 209 -7.26 -0.51 15.13
CA PRO A 209 -6.06 -1.30 14.88
C PRO A 209 -6.17 -2.74 15.39
N ARG A 210 -5.46 -3.66 14.72
CA ARG A 210 -5.46 -5.11 14.98
C ARG A 210 -4.10 -5.64 15.41
#